data_AF-A0A445ACV3-F1
#
_entry.id   AF-A0A445ACV3-F1
#
_cell.length_a   1.000
_cell.length_b   1.000
_cell.length_c   1.000
_cell.angle_alpha   90.00
_cell.angle_beta   90.00
_cell.angle_gamma   90.00
#
_symmetry.space_group_name_H-M   'P 1'
#
loop_
_entity.id
_entity.type
_entity.pdbx_description
1 polymer ?
#
loop_
_entity_poly.entity_id
_entity_poly.type
_entity_poly.pdbx_seq_one_letter_code
_entity_poly.pdbx_strand_id
1 'polypeptide(L)'
;MHGLHLHWALSHLLFFNGKYYHTSCAILDHDAESVPEKLVRGIYRRLDLWILRLEGVYLDVILFEDTPFKIIDGRELVANPWDMPAPYPTNFAILSSSSSSSSHILALPLKKSEPLDLYQSLRNYFVLKYFESVAKRLEGLLEMVNKLRSEMLRDDLPLPMRRDCLIRYFKCLCMIKPLFPMTTSPNPPIFVWYNAFNPHQDSSQHNIHLEKASVLFNLGAFGSHIALSCDLTTLQGQRIAINALHDAAYWFLILTHEAEKASATIDLTISCAQILR
;
A
#
# COMPACT_ATOMS: atom_id res chain seq x y z
N MET A 1 -7.93 28.12 -10.76
CA MET A 1 -6.93 27.07 -11.05
C MET A 1 -6.82 25.96 -9.99
N HIS A 2 -7.58 25.99 -8.88
CA HIS A 2 -7.58 24.92 -7.86
C HIS A 2 -8.59 23.78 -8.11
N GLY A 3 -9.52 23.93 -9.07
CA GLY A 3 -10.52 22.90 -9.39
C GLY A 3 -10.01 21.76 -10.30
N LEU A 4 -8.95 22.00 -11.09
CA LEU A 4 -8.42 20.98 -12.01
C LEU A 4 -7.63 19.86 -11.29
N HIS A 5 -6.92 20.17 -10.20
CA HIS A 5 -6.16 19.17 -9.43
C HIS A 5 -7.06 18.23 -8.61
N LEU A 6 -8.21 18.73 -8.16
CA LEU A 6 -9.21 17.99 -7.39
C LEU A 6 -9.94 16.95 -8.25
N HIS A 7 -10.34 17.39 -9.44
CA HIS A 7 -10.90 16.52 -10.46
C HIS A 7 -9.87 15.45 -10.86
N TRP A 8 -8.59 15.81 -10.98
CA TRP A 8 -7.52 14.86 -11.27
C TRP A 8 -7.34 13.78 -10.20
N ALA A 9 -7.29 14.11 -8.91
CA ALA A 9 -7.06 13.12 -7.85
C ALA A 9 -8.24 12.12 -7.67
N LEU A 10 -9.49 12.62 -7.75
CA LEU A 10 -10.68 11.76 -7.74
C LEU A 10 -10.82 10.97 -9.04
N SER A 11 -10.44 11.56 -10.18
CA SER A 11 -10.38 10.88 -11.46
C SER A 11 -9.30 9.80 -11.47
N HIS A 12 -8.15 9.96 -10.80
CA HIS A 12 -7.14 8.90 -10.64
C HIS A 12 -7.61 7.76 -9.73
N LEU A 13 -8.38 8.07 -8.68
CA LEU A 13 -9.05 7.07 -7.83
C LEU A 13 -10.06 6.22 -8.62
N LEU A 14 -10.73 6.82 -9.61
CA LEU A 14 -11.63 6.13 -10.53
C LEU A 14 -10.87 5.44 -11.69
N PHE A 15 -9.75 6.00 -12.14
CA PHE A 15 -8.88 5.45 -13.19
C PHE A 15 -8.16 4.17 -12.72
N PHE A 16 -7.75 4.13 -11.44
CA PHE A 16 -7.21 2.92 -10.79
C PHE A 16 -8.19 1.72 -10.79
N ASN A 17 -9.48 1.98 -11.04
CA ASN A 17 -10.57 0.99 -11.03
C ASN A 17 -10.96 0.48 -12.43
N GLY A 18 -10.34 0.94 -13.52
CA GLY A 18 -10.64 0.48 -14.88
C GLY A 18 -12.11 0.69 -15.34
N LYS A 19 -12.92 1.41 -14.57
CA LYS A 19 -14.32 1.71 -14.86
C LYS A 19 -14.55 3.21 -14.78
N TYR A 20 -14.79 3.81 -15.94
CA TYR A 20 -15.39 5.14 -16.04
C TYR A 20 -16.81 5.06 -15.45
N TYR A 21 -17.04 5.69 -14.30
CA TYR A 21 -18.38 6.11 -13.93
C TYR A 21 -18.58 7.52 -14.48
N HIS A 22 -19.21 7.60 -15.65
CA HIS A 22 -19.62 8.86 -16.23
C HIS A 22 -20.77 9.44 -15.39
N THR A 23 -20.46 10.20 -14.33
CA THR A 23 -21.46 11.13 -13.77
C THR A 23 -21.58 12.29 -14.74
N SER A 24 -22.41 12.10 -15.77
CA SER A 24 -22.87 13.16 -16.64
C SER A 24 -23.63 14.18 -15.80
N CYS A 25 -22.99 15.31 -15.50
CA CYS A 25 -23.71 16.48 -15.01
C CYS A 25 -24.21 17.22 -16.26
N ALA A 26 -25.28 16.70 -16.85
CA ALA A 26 -26.06 17.47 -17.81
C ALA A 26 -26.83 18.53 -17.03
N ILE A 27 -26.62 19.77 -17.45
CA ILE A 27 -27.25 21.01 -17.02
C ILE A 27 -28.76 20.80 -16.78
N LEU A 28 -29.23 20.99 -15.55
CA LEU A 28 -30.58 21.49 -15.26
C LEU A 28 -30.60 22.24 -13.92
N ASP A 29 -30.84 23.54 -14.08
CA ASP A 29 -31.63 24.46 -13.26
C ASP A 29 -31.33 24.76 -11.78
N HIS A 30 -31.46 26.06 -11.55
CA HIS A 30 -31.51 26.75 -10.28
C HIS A 30 -32.53 26.12 -9.30
N ASP A 31 -32.18 26.22 -8.01
CA ASP A 31 -33.05 26.12 -6.85
C ASP A 31 -33.43 24.72 -6.32
N ALA A 32 -32.49 24.12 -5.57
CA ALA A 32 -32.69 23.59 -4.20
C ALA A 32 -31.54 22.64 -3.81
N GLU A 33 -30.34 23.18 -3.49
CA GLU A 33 -29.30 22.33 -2.88
C GLU A 33 -29.75 21.85 -1.50
N SER A 34 -30.04 20.56 -1.39
CA SER A 34 -30.49 19.93 -0.14
C SER A 34 -29.35 19.88 0.89
N VAL A 35 -29.68 20.02 2.18
CA VAL A 35 -28.71 19.97 3.30
C VAL A 35 -27.76 18.74 3.24
N PRO A 36 -28.20 17.54 2.83
CA PRO A 36 -27.32 16.38 2.61
C PRO A 36 -26.23 16.62 1.57
N GLU A 37 -26.52 17.32 0.47
CA GLU A 37 -25.54 17.59 -0.59
C GLU A 37 -24.48 18.60 -0.14
N LYS A 38 -24.85 19.61 0.65
CA LYS A 38 -23.90 20.53 1.27
C LYS A 38 -22.98 19.82 2.25
N LEU A 39 -23.52 18.88 3.03
CA LEU A 39 -22.73 18.07 3.97
C LEU A 39 -21.77 17.13 3.22
N VAL A 40 -22.26 16.45 2.18
CA VAL A 40 -21.45 15.55 1.33
C VAL A 40 -20.34 16.32 0.63
N ARG A 41 -20.65 17.47 0.01
CA ARG A 41 -19.66 18.35 -0.62
C ARG A 41 -18.67 18.93 0.40
N GLY A 42 -19.11 19.19 1.64
CA GLY A 42 -18.25 19.59 2.75
C GLY A 42 -17.33 18.48 3.27
N ILE A 43 -17.75 17.21 3.19
CA ILE A 43 -16.93 16.04 3.50
C ILE A 43 -15.93 15.79 2.38
N TYR A 44 -16.34 15.88 1.10
CA TYR A 44 -15.42 15.82 -0.04
C TYR A 44 -14.38 16.95 0.00
N ARG A 45 -14.79 18.21 0.23
CA ARG A 45 -13.86 19.33 0.43
C ARG A 45 -12.92 19.14 1.63
N ARG A 46 -13.36 18.44 2.68
CA ARG A 46 -12.49 18.10 3.80
C ARG A 46 -11.53 16.96 3.45
N LEU A 47 -11.98 15.95 2.69
CA LEU A 47 -11.11 14.92 2.10
C LEU A 47 -10.08 15.54 1.13
N ASP A 48 -10.43 16.61 0.42
CA ASP A 48 -9.55 17.37 -0.46
C ASP A 48 -8.46 18.14 0.33
N LEU A 49 -8.84 18.78 1.43
CA LEU A 49 -7.91 19.38 2.40
C LEU A 49 -7.09 18.32 3.17
N TRP A 50 -7.57 17.07 3.24
CA TRP A 50 -6.84 15.95 3.83
C TRP A 50 -5.71 15.45 2.93
N ILE A 51 -5.92 15.41 1.60
CA ILE A 51 -4.87 15.05 0.64
C ILE A 51 -3.72 16.07 0.70
N LEU A 52 -4.04 17.36 0.89
CA LEU A 52 -3.06 18.44 1.05
C LEU A 52 -2.28 18.40 2.38
N ARG A 53 -2.68 17.56 3.35
CA ARG A 53 -2.05 17.44 4.68
C ARG A 53 -1.13 16.21 4.82
N LEU A 54 -0.93 15.44 3.76
CA LEU A 54 0.05 14.36 3.74
C LEU A 54 1.48 14.94 3.78
N GLU A 55 2.34 14.43 4.66
CA GLU A 55 3.78 14.75 4.65
C GLU A 55 4.32 14.51 3.22
N GLY A 56 5.18 15.38 2.70
CA GLY A 56 5.63 15.36 1.28
C GLY A 56 6.11 13.99 0.79
N VAL A 57 6.71 13.21 1.68
CA VAL A 57 7.17 11.84 1.45
C VAL A 57 6.04 10.88 1.00
N TYR A 58 4.80 11.08 1.46
CA TYR A 58 3.66 10.26 1.03
C TYR A 58 3.01 10.76 -0.25
N LEU A 59 3.12 12.06 -0.56
CA LEU A 59 2.61 12.62 -1.81
C LEU A 59 3.33 12.00 -3.00
N ASP A 60 4.65 11.83 -2.93
CA ASP A 60 5.41 11.14 -3.97
C ASP A 60 4.89 9.71 -4.16
N VAL A 61 4.78 8.91 -3.09
CA VAL A 61 4.25 7.53 -3.17
C VAL A 61 2.84 7.48 -3.76
N ILE A 62 1.96 8.40 -3.36
CA ILE A 62 0.55 8.43 -3.79
C ILE A 62 0.46 8.83 -5.27
N LEU A 63 1.21 9.84 -5.68
CA LEU A 63 1.24 10.39 -7.04
C LEU A 63 2.08 9.56 -8.01
N PHE A 64 2.96 8.68 -7.52
CA PHE A 64 3.76 7.79 -8.36
C PHE A 64 2.85 6.76 -9.05
N GLU A 65 2.65 6.95 -10.36
CA GLU A 65 1.96 6.01 -11.26
C GLU A 65 2.89 4.94 -11.82
N ASP A 66 4.20 5.21 -11.78
CA ASP A 66 5.24 4.33 -12.28
C ASP A 66 5.72 3.41 -11.18
N THR A 67 5.11 2.23 -11.05
CA THR A 67 5.84 1.14 -10.41
C THR A 67 7.20 1.00 -11.11
N PRO A 68 8.36 1.06 -10.40
CA PRO A 68 9.71 1.17 -10.99
C PRO A 68 10.17 -0.08 -11.77
N PHE A 69 9.22 -0.98 -12.06
CA PHE A 69 9.38 -2.22 -12.80
C PHE A 69 8.62 -2.19 -14.12
N LYS A 70 8.26 -1.03 -14.69
CA LYS A 70 7.79 -0.94 -16.07
C LYS A 70 9.01 -0.79 -16.97
N ILE A 71 9.24 -1.71 -17.90
CA ILE A 71 10.27 -1.54 -18.92
C ILE A 71 9.68 -0.59 -19.97
N ILE A 72 10.15 0.64 -19.96
CA ILE A 72 9.74 1.69 -20.90
C ILE A 72 10.86 1.85 -21.92
N ASP A 73 10.55 1.61 -23.20
CA ASP A 73 11.41 2.01 -24.33
C ASP A 73 10.72 3.21 -25.01
N GLY A 74 11.30 4.40 -24.86
CA GLY A 74 10.66 5.64 -25.31
C GLY A 74 9.46 6.09 -24.44
N ARG A 75 8.28 6.33 -25.04
CA ARG A 75 7.02 6.69 -24.34
C ARG A 75 5.99 5.56 -24.33
N GLU A 76 6.39 4.36 -24.70
CA GLU A 76 5.47 3.22 -24.84
C GLU A 76 5.83 2.14 -23.82
N LEU A 77 4.80 1.55 -23.19
CA LEU A 77 4.97 0.40 -22.30
C LEU A 77 5.32 -0.82 -23.15
N VAL A 78 6.58 -1.22 -23.14
CA VAL A 78 7.07 -2.29 -24.04
C VAL A 78 6.87 -3.68 -23.45
N ALA A 79 7.00 -3.84 -22.13
CA ALA A 79 6.63 -5.07 -21.41
C ALA A 79 6.62 -4.82 -19.90
N ASN A 80 5.85 -5.60 -19.15
CA ASN A 80 6.24 -5.85 -17.76
C ASN A 80 7.45 -6.81 -17.80
N PRO A 81 8.47 -6.68 -16.93
CA PRO A 81 9.62 -7.58 -16.85
C PRO A 81 9.24 -9.06 -16.76
N TRP A 82 8.00 -9.34 -16.34
CA TRP A 82 7.43 -10.66 -16.11
C TRP A 82 6.63 -11.20 -17.30
N ASP A 83 6.39 -10.39 -18.35
CA ASP A 83 5.78 -10.84 -19.61
C ASP A 83 6.80 -11.55 -20.53
N MET A 84 8.07 -11.58 -20.13
CA MET A 84 9.11 -12.39 -20.78
C MET A 84 9.09 -13.82 -20.23
N PRO A 85 9.17 -14.85 -21.10
CA PRO A 85 9.17 -16.24 -20.65
C PRO A 85 10.35 -16.50 -19.72
N ALA A 86 10.04 -17.22 -18.64
CA ALA A 86 10.91 -17.58 -17.52
C ALA A 86 12.36 -17.95 -17.92
N PRO A 87 13.31 -17.65 -17.02
CA PRO A 87 13.73 -18.73 -16.14
C PRO A 87 13.44 -18.37 -14.68
N TYR A 88 12.20 -17.99 -14.37
CA TYR A 88 11.74 -17.89 -12.98
C TYR A 88 11.29 -19.27 -12.52
N PRO A 89 12.00 -19.93 -11.59
CA PRO A 89 11.58 -21.22 -11.08
C PRO A 89 10.27 -21.06 -10.31
N THR A 90 9.23 -21.73 -10.79
CA THR A 90 7.87 -21.70 -10.22
C THR A 90 7.72 -22.59 -8.97
N ASN A 91 8.82 -23.21 -8.51
CA ASN A 91 8.81 -24.20 -7.42
C ASN A 91 9.75 -23.80 -6.29
N PHE A 92 9.17 -23.47 -5.13
CA PHE A 92 9.84 -23.14 -3.87
C PHE A 92 10.28 -24.39 -3.08
N ALA A 93 10.68 -25.47 -3.75
CA ALA A 93 11.44 -26.51 -3.06
C ALA A 93 12.81 -25.92 -2.74
N ILE A 94 13.01 -25.57 -1.46
CA ILE A 94 14.26 -25.17 -0.79
C ILE A 94 15.45 -25.26 -1.76
N LEU A 95 15.92 -24.11 -2.25
CA LEU A 95 17.19 -24.02 -2.97
C LEU A 95 18.30 -24.35 -1.95
N SER A 96 18.51 -25.65 -1.73
CA SER A 96 19.74 -26.17 -1.17
C SER A 96 20.85 -25.73 -2.11
N SER A 97 21.64 -24.78 -1.59
CA SER A 97 22.87 -24.25 -2.15
C SER A 97 23.64 -25.29 -2.97
N SER A 98 23.70 -25.14 -4.29
CA SER A 98 24.62 -25.89 -5.14
C SER A 98 24.78 -25.25 -6.52
N SER A 99 25.57 -24.18 -6.60
CA SER A 99 26.55 -23.95 -7.67
C SER A 99 27.20 -22.56 -7.51
N SER A 100 28.51 -22.53 -7.63
CA SER A 100 29.44 -21.46 -7.27
C SER A 100 29.33 -20.19 -8.12
N SER A 101 28.55 -19.22 -7.65
CA SER A 101 28.82 -17.79 -7.77
C SER A 101 28.26 -17.11 -6.52
N SER A 102 29.10 -16.44 -5.74
CA SER A 102 28.80 -15.91 -4.40
C SER A 102 27.75 -14.78 -4.43
N SER A 103 26.47 -15.12 -4.56
CA SER A 103 25.39 -14.18 -4.30
C SER A 103 25.30 -13.92 -2.80
N HIS A 104 25.93 -12.84 -2.34
CA HIS A 104 25.85 -12.35 -0.95
C HIS A 104 24.50 -11.69 -0.61
N ILE A 105 23.51 -11.75 -1.51
CA ILE A 105 22.19 -11.18 -1.30
C ILE A 105 21.42 -12.08 -0.33
N LEU A 106 20.90 -11.49 0.75
CA LEU A 106 20.06 -12.19 1.73
C LEU A 106 18.62 -11.73 1.57
N ALA A 107 17.69 -12.68 1.48
CA ALA A 107 16.27 -12.38 1.51
C ALA A 107 15.82 -12.16 2.96
N LEU A 108 15.21 -11.00 3.21
CA LEU A 108 14.67 -10.67 4.53
C LEU A 108 13.38 -11.46 4.78
N PRO A 109 13.15 -11.95 6.00
CA PRO A 109 11.91 -12.62 6.34
C PRO A 109 10.72 -11.65 6.20
N LEU A 110 9.60 -12.13 5.66
CA LEU A 110 8.36 -11.35 5.58
C LEU A 110 7.63 -11.38 6.92
N LYS A 111 7.10 -10.24 7.35
CA LYS A 111 6.20 -10.16 8.50
C LYS A 111 4.86 -10.79 8.16
N LYS A 112 4.27 -11.41 9.18
CA LYS A 112 2.92 -11.99 9.13
C LYS A 112 1.97 -11.18 10.02
N SER A 113 0.70 -11.22 9.69
CA SER A 113 -0.37 -10.51 10.40
C SER A 113 -1.55 -11.44 10.59
N GLU A 114 -2.30 -11.22 11.67
CA GLU A 114 -3.59 -11.88 11.86
C GLU A 114 -4.64 -11.34 10.89
N PRO A 115 -5.63 -12.16 10.47
CA PRO A 115 -6.79 -11.69 9.74
C PRO A 115 -7.54 -10.60 10.51
N LEU A 116 -7.99 -9.57 9.79
CA LEU A 116 -8.72 -8.44 10.38
C LEU A 116 -9.84 -8.01 9.43
N ASP A 117 -11.08 -7.96 9.93
CA ASP A 117 -12.20 -7.35 9.23
C ASP A 117 -12.15 -5.82 9.36
N LEU A 118 -11.35 -5.21 8.49
CA LEU A 118 -11.19 -3.76 8.47
C LEU A 118 -12.42 -3.06 7.88
N TYR A 119 -13.18 -3.76 7.03
CA TYR A 119 -14.40 -3.25 6.42
C TYR A 119 -15.43 -2.90 7.51
N GLN A 120 -15.75 -3.85 8.40
CA GLN A 120 -16.79 -3.63 9.40
C GLN A 120 -16.40 -2.53 10.40
N SER A 121 -15.13 -2.49 10.83
CA SER A 121 -14.61 -1.43 11.70
C SER A 121 -14.73 -0.05 11.07
N LEU A 122 -14.31 0.12 9.81
CA LEU A 122 -14.42 1.39 9.09
C LEU A 122 -15.88 1.78 8.86
N ARG A 123 -16.71 0.84 8.44
CA ARG A 123 -18.13 1.09 8.16
C ARG A 123 -18.84 1.59 9.42
N ASN A 124 -18.66 0.89 10.54
CA ASN A 124 -19.25 1.27 11.83
C ASN A 124 -18.81 2.68 12.25
N TYR A 125 -17.53 3.02 12.08
CA TYR A 125 -17.06 4.38 12.34
C TYR A 125 -17.79 5.43 11.51
N PHE A 126 -17.98 5.19 10.21
CA PHE A 126 -18.67 6.14 9.33
C PHE A 126 -20.16 6.28 9.68
N VAL A 127 -20.83 5.18 10.04
CA VAL A 127 -22.22 5.21 10.50
C VAL A 127 -22.37 6.03 11.78
N LEU A 128 -21.48 5.80 12.76
CA LEU A 128 -21.56 6.44 14.08
C LEU A 128 -21.15 7.92 14.05
N LYS A 129 -20.09 8.26 13.31
CA LYS A 129 -19.53 9.62 13.29
C LYS A 129 -20.25 10.53 12.28
N TYR A 130 -20.78 9.95 11.22
CA TYR A 130 -21.50 10.66 10.17
C TYR A 130 -22.93 10.12 10.11
N PHE A 131 -23.28 9.36 9.07
CA PHE A 131 -24.62 8.81 8.85
C PHE A 131 -24.55 7.56 7.99
N GLU A 132 -25.58 6.71 8.06
CA GLU A 132 -25.72 5.48 7.25
C GLU A 132 -25.60 5.76 5.74
N SER A 133 -26.15 6.87 5.25
CA SER A 133 -26.07 7.26 3.84
C SER A 133 -24.64 7.57 3.38
N VAL A 134 -23.77 8.05 4.27
CA VAL A 134 -22.35 8.29 3.98
C VAL A 134 -21.61 6.97 3.92
N ALA A 135 -21.84 6.07 4.88
CA ALA A 135 -21.23 4.74 4.89
C ALA A 135 -21.58 3.96 3.60
N LYS A 136 -22.86 3.96 3.20
CA LYS A 136 -23.33 3.30 1.98
C LYS A 136 -22.69 3.85 0.69
N ARG A 137 -22.36 5.15 0.64
CA ARG A 137 -21.66 5.74 -0.51
C ARG A 137 -20.18 5.35 -0.58
N LEU A 138 -19.58 4.96 0.55
CA LEU A 138 -18.18 4.55 0.65
C LEU A 138 -18.00 3.04 0.60
N GLU A 139 -19.09 2.26 0.58
CA GLU A 139 -19.11 0.79 0.66
C GLU A 139 -18.02 0.13 -0.22
N GLY A 140 -18.00 0.45 -1.52
CA GLY A 140 -17.02 -0.13 -2.45
C GLY A 140 -15.57 0.24 -2.16
N LEU A 141 -15.31 1.41 -1.55
CA LEU A 141 -13.96 1.76 -1.09
C LEU A 141 -13.58 0.95 0.15
N LEU A 142 -14.50 0.78 1.10
CA LEU A 142 -14.27 0.01 2.32
C LEU A 142 -14.01 -1.48 2.00
N GLU A 143 -14.82 -2.04 1.10
CA GLU A 143 -14.64 -3.40 0.58
C GLU A 143 -13.29 -3.58 -0.11
N MET A 144 -12.88 -2.60 -0.92
CA MET A 144 -11.59 -2.63 -1.62
C MET A 144 -10.42 -2.59 -0.64
N VAL A 145 -10.46 -1.74 0.40
CA VAL A 145 -9.40 -1.70 1.44
C VAL A 145 -9.28 -3.06 2.15
N ASN A 146 -10.42 -3.66 2.52
CA ASN A 146 -10.44 -4.96 3.18
C ASN A 146 -9.96 -6.11 2.28
N LYS A 147 -10.34 -6.05 0.99
CA LYS A 147 -9.87 -7.00 -0.02
C LYS A 147 -8.36 -6.91 -0.22
N LEU A 148 -7.81 -5.71 -0.40
CA LEU A 148 -6.37 -5.50 -0.54
C LEU A 148 -5.61 -5.99 0.69
N ARG A 149 -6.14 -5.75 1.90
CA ARG A 149 -5.57 -6.30 3.14
C ARG A 149 -5.51 -7.83 3.12
N SER A 150 -6.58 -8.47 2.68
CA SER A 150 -6.67 -9.93 2.61
C SER A 150 -5.73 -10.50 1.54
N GLU A 151 -5.66 -9.85 0.37
CA GLU A 151 -4.82 -10.28 -0.76
C GLU A 151 -3.32 -10.14 -0.46
N MET A 152 -2.88 -9.10 0.25
CA MET A 152 -1.45 -8.96 0.56
C MET A 152 -0.91 -10.04 1.52
N LEU A 153 -1.79 -10.67 2.31
CA LEU A 153 -1.43 -11.74 3.25
C LEU A 153 -1.40 -13.13 2.62
N ARG A 154 -1.86 -13.27 1.37
CA ARG A 154 -1.89 -14.54 0.66
C ARG A 154 -0.50 -14.96 0.19
N ASP A 155 -0.09 -16.16 0.56
CA ASP A 155 1.20 -16.73 0.15
C ASP A 155 1.16 -17.39 -1.24
N ASP A 156 -0.03 -17.62 -1.80
CA ASP A 156 -0.22 -18.26 -3.11
C ASP A 156 -0.17 -17.29 -4.30
N LEU A 157 -0.12 -15.97 -4.05
CA LEU A 157 0.03 -14.98 -5.12
C LEU A 157 1.50 -14.86 -5.59
N PRO A 158 1.74 -14.66 -6.90
CA PRO A 158 3.07 -14.31 -7.41
C PRO A 158 3.66 -13.06 -6.72
N LEU A 159 4.97 -13.05 -6.49
CA LEU A 159 5.67 -11.95 -5.82
C LEU A 159 5.32 -10.55 -6.38
N PRO A 160 5.27 -10.34 -7.72
CA PRO A 160 4.92 -9.02 -8.28
C PRO A 160 3.49 -8.59 -7.92
N MET A 161 2.53 -9.51 -7.94
CA MET A 161 1.14 -9.23 -7.59
C MET A 161 0.99 -8.90 -6.10
N ARG A 162 1.72 -9.61 -5.22
CA ARG A 162 1.75 -9.31 -3.79
C ARG A 162 2.34 -7.93 -3.52
N ARG A 163 3.44 -7.59 -4.19
CA ARG A 163 4.07 -6.26 -4.11
C ARG A 163 3.10 -5.15 -4.54
N ASP A 164 2.44 -5.31 -5.68
CA ASP A 164 1.48 -4.31 -6.16
C ASP A 164 0.27 -4.18 -5.22
N CYS A 165 -0.20 -5.29 -4.65
CA CYS A 165 -1.24 -5.29 -3.63
C CYS A 165 -0.81 -4.51 -2.38
N LEU A 166 0.42 -4.73 -1.89
CA LEU A 166 0.99 -3.99 -0.75
C LEU A 166 1.09 -2.49 -1.04
N ILE A 167 1.53 -2.08 -2.24
CA ILE A 167 1.62 -0.66 -2.62
C ILE A 167 0.23 -0.03 -2.61
N ARG A 168 -0.76 -0.68 -3.25
CA ARG A 168 -2.14 -0.19 -3.29
C ARG A 168 -2.74 -0.08 -1.90
N TYR A 169 -2.55 -1.11 -1.08
CA TYR A 169 -3.01 -1.10 0.29
C TYR A 169 -2.34 0.01 1.12
N PHE A 170 -1.03 0.20 0.98
CA PHE A 170 -0.31 1.28 1.65
C PHE A 170 -0.85 2.66 1.27
N LYS A 171 -1.14 2.90 -0.03
CA LYS A 171 -1.79 4.13 -0.48
C LYS A 171 -3.14 4.33 0.21
N CYS A 172 -3.96 3.28 0.30
CA CYS A 172 -5.21 3.31 1.05
C CYS A 172 -5.01 3.64 2.53
N LEU A 173 -4.01 3.02 3.20
CA LEU A 173 -3.68 3.30 4.59
C LEU A 173 -3.30 4.78 4.80
N CYS A 174 -2.52 5.36 3.89
CA CYS A 174 -2.20 6.78 3.93
C CYS A 174 -3.44 7.67 3.82
N MET A 175 -4.43 7.29 3.00
CA MET A 175 -5.69 8.03 2.85
C MET A 175 -6.58 7.93 4.09
N ILE A 176 -6.71 6.74 4.69
CA ILE A 176 -7.57 6.52 5.86
C ILE A 176 -6.88 6.88 7.19
N LYS A 177 -5.56 7.12 7.20
CA LYS A 177 -4.77 7.44 8.40
C LYS A 177 -5.42 8.49 9.30
N PRO A 178 -5.88 9.65 8.80
CA PRO A 178 -6.39 10.67 9.72
C PRO A 178 -7.76 10.35 10.32
N LEU A 179 -8.39 9.20 9.97
CA LEU A 179 -9.55 8.67 10.70
C LEU A 179 -9.15 8.13 12.08
N PHE A 180 -7.85 7.86 12.27
CA PHE A 180 -7.28 7.33 13.49
C PHE A 180 -6.76 8.44 14.43
N PRO A 181 -6.82 8.22 15.75
CA PRO A 181 -7.45 7.06 16.41
C PRO A 181 -8.98 7.11 16.28
N MET A 182 -9.60 5.96 16.00
CA MET A 182 -11.06 5.83 15.82
C MET A 182 -11.80 5.87 17.17
N THR A 183 -11.62 6.95 17.93
CA THR A 183 -12.06 7.08 19.33
C THR A 183 -13.57 7.00 19.52
N THR A 184 -14.36 7.29 18.50
CA THR A 184 -15.83 7.19 18.52
C THR A 184 -16.33 5.80 18.17
N SER A 185 -15.47 4.90 17.68
CA SER A 185 -15.86 3.52 17.38
C SER A 185 -15.86 2.69 18.66
N PRO A 186 -16.90 1.90 18.95
CA PRO A 186 -16.91 0.99 20.09
C PRO A 186 -15.88 -0.14 19.91
N ASN A 187 -15.59 -0.51 18.65
CA ASN A 187 -14.66 -1.57 18.28
C ASN A 187 -13.67 -1.04 17.23
N PRO A 188 -12.70 -0.20 17.62
CA PRO A 188 -11.64 0.23 16.70
C PRO A 188 -10.81 -0.99 16.29
N PRO A 189 -10.28 -1.03 15.05
CA PRO A 189 -9.52 -2.19 14.58
C PRO A 189 -8.24 -2.36 15.40
N ILE A 190 -7.88 -3.61 15.70
CA ILE A 190 -6.60 -3.99 16.31
C ILE A 190 -5.73 -4.57 15.21
N PHE A 191 -4.59 -3.95 14.95
CA PHE A 191 -3.60 -4.48 14.02
C PHE A 191 -2.63 -5.36 14.79
N VAL A 192 -2.50 -6.62 14.40
CA VAL A 192 -1.57 -7.58 14.99
C VAL A 192 -0.53 -7.98 13.95
N TRP A 193 0.74 -7.80 14.27
CA TRP A 193 1.87 -8.15 13.40
C TRP A 193 2.98 -8.84 14.17
N TYR A 194 3.48 -9.93 13.60
CA TYR A 194 4.60 -10.69 14.14
C TYR A 194 5.93 -10.08 13.73
N ASN A 195 6.91 -10.10 14.64
CA ASN A 195 8.28 -9.66 14.39
C ASN A 195 8.92 -10.55 13.29
N ALA A 196 9.50 -9.91 12.28
CA ALA A 196 10.10 -10.60 11.13
C ALA A 196 11.25 -11.54 11.52
N PHE A 197 12.07 -11.14 12.50
CA PHE A 197 13.27 -11.87 12.92
C PHE A 197 13.00 -12.84 14.07
N ASN A 198 11.92 -12.63 14.82
CA ASN A 198 11.51 -13.51 15.92
C ASN A 198 9.97 -13.68 15.94
N PRO A 199 9.41 -14.64 15.19
CA PRO A 199 7.96 -14.82 15.05
C PRO A 199 7.20 -15.14 16.36
N HIS A 200 7.90 -15.46 17.45
CA HIS A 200 7.28 -15.65 18.77
C HIS A 200 6.93 -14.34 19.47
N GLN A 201 7.35 -13.19 18.93
CA GLN A 201 7.01 -11.86 19.42
C GLN A 201 6.08 -11.15 18.44
N ASP A 202 5.04 -10.53 18.95
CA ASP A 202 4.08 -9.74 18.19
C ASP A 202 3.90 -8.33 18.78
N SER A 203 3.31 -7.45 17.97
CA SER A 203 2.74 -6.19 18.43
C SER A 203 1.27 -6.14 18.03
N SER A 204 0.42 -5.78 19.00
CA SER A 204 -1.03 -5.69 18.85
C SER A 204 -1.48 -4.29 19.28
N GLN A 205 -1.95 -3.47 18.33
CA GLN A 205 -2.23 -2.05 18.59
C GLN A 205 -3.43 -1.52 17.80
N HIS A 206 -4.18 -0.60 18.40
CA HIS A 206 -5.17 0.25 17.71
C HIS A 206 -4.51 1.42 16.95
N ASN A 207 -3.41 1.14 16.26
CA ASN A 207 -2.52 2.16 15.70
C ASN A 207 -2.26 1.88 14.22
N ILE A 208 -2.78 2.74 13.34
CA ILE A 208 -2.55 2.59 11.90
C ILE A 208 -1.06 2.70 11.53
N HIS A 209 -0.24 3.36 12.35
CA HIS A 209 1.20 3.43 12.13
C HIS A 209 1.87 2.05 12.20
N LEU A 210 1.39 1.14 13.06
CA LEU A 210 1.87 -0.24 13.10
C LEU A 210 1.57 -0.98 11.78
N GLU A 211 0.35 -0.83 11.27
CA GLU A 211 -0.06 -1.44 10.00
C GLU A 211 0.79 -0.89 8.85
N LYS A 212 0.94 0.44 8.76
CA LYS A 212 1.76 1.10 7.73
C LYS A 212 3.22 0.67 7.80
N ALA A 213 3.83 0.68 8.98
CA ALA A 213 5.21 0.27 9.19
C ALA A 213 5.43 -1.19 8.76
N SER A 214 4.50 -2.09 9.11
CA SER A 214 4.61 -3.50 8.75
C SER A 214 4.46 -3.74 7.25
N VAL A 215 3.57 -3.02 6.58
CA VAL A 215 3.42 -3.05 5.11
C VAL A 215 4.67 -2.53 4.42
N LEU A 216 5.25 -1.42 4.89
CA LEU A 216 6.51 -0.87 4.36
C LEU A 216 7.69 -1.84 4.56
N PHE A 217 7.79 -2.48 5.72
CA PHE A 217 8.80 -3.50 5.97
C PHE A 217 8.67 -4.64 4.96
N ASN A 218 7.45 -5.14 4.73
CA ASN A 218 7.22 -6.20 3.75
C ASN A 218 7.56 -5.75 2.33
N LEU A 219 7.25 -4.51 1.92
CA LEU A 219 7.66 -3.96 0.62
C LEU A 219 9.20 -3.97 0.46
N GLY A 220 9.93 -3.56 1.50
CA GLY A 220 11.39 -3.64 1.53
C GLY A 220 11.90 -5.09 1.43
N ALA A 221 11.33 -5.99 2.24
CA ALA A 221 11.66 -7.40 2.19
C ALA A 221 11.40 -8.00 0.80
N PHE A 222 10.28 -7.70 0.15
CA PHE A 222 9.97 -8.17 -1.21
C PHE A 222 11.06 -7.80 -2.23
N GLY A 223 11.63 -6.58 -2.14
CA GLY A 223 12.75 -6.20 -3.01
C GLY A 223 13.98 -7.10 -2.84
N SER A 224 14.28 -7.52 -1.60
CA SER A 224 15.38 -8.48 -1.33
C SER A 224 15.10 -9.88 -1.90
N HIS A 225 13.84 -10.34 -1.85
CA HIS A 225 13.42 -11.61 -2.46
C HIS A 225 13.51 -11.57 -3.99
N ILE A 226 13.09 -10.46 -4.61
CA ILE A 226 13.21 -10.25 -6.06
C ILE A 226 14.69 -10.28 -6.46
N ALA A 227 15.53 -9.54 -5.74
CA ALA A 227 16.97 -9.48 -6.03
C ALA A 227 17.65 -10.86 -5.90
N LEU A 228 17.29 -11.63 -4.88
CA LEU A 228 17.80 -13.00 -4.69
C LEU A 228 17.36 -13.96 -5.82
N SER A 229 16.18 -13.74 -6.41
CA SER A 229 15.66 -14.58 -7.50
C SER A 229 16.28 -14.31 -8.87
N CYS A 230 17.08 -13.25 -9.01
CA CYS A 230 17.66 -12.85 -10.29
C CYS A 230 18.92 -13.65 -10.66
N ASP A 231 19.09 -13.93 -11.96
CA ASP A 231 20.33 -14.50 -12.49
C ASP A 231 21.43 -13.43 -12.60
N LEU A 232 22.28 -13.35 -11.59
CA LEU A 232 23.38 -12.39 -11.49
C LEU A 232 24.53 -12.64 -12.48
N THR A 233 24.51 -13.75 -13.25
CA THR A 233 25.49 -13.98 -14.32
C THR A 233 25.19 -13.13 -15.56
N THR A 234 23.97 -12.62 -15.68
CA THR A 234 23.52 -11.79 -16.80
C THR A 234 23.50 -10.31 -16.44
N LEU A 235 23.82 -9.43 -17.39
CA LEU A 235 23.69 -7.97 -17.21
C LEU A 235 22.25 -7.56 -16.87
N GLN A 236 21.27 -8.26 -17.43
CA GLN A 236 19.87 -7.97 -17.18
C GLN A 236 19.46 -8.35 -15.76
N GLY A 237 19.81 -9.56 -15.29
CA GLY A 237 19.53 -9.98 -13.91
C GLY A 237 20.23 -9.12 -12.87
N GLN A 238 21.48 -8.69 -13.13
CA GLN A 238 22.17 -7.71 -12.29
C GLN A 238 21.42 -6.38 -12.19
N ARG A 239 20.94 -5.83 -13.31
CA ARG A 239 20.16 -4.58 -13.34
C ARG A 239 18.85 -4.71 -12.56
N ILE A 240 18.11 -5.80 -12.74
CA ILE A 240 16.86 -6.05 -12.02
C ILE A 240 17.12 -6.15 -10.52
N ALA A 241 18.15 -6.90 -10.11
CA ALA A 241 18.51 -7.05 -8.70
C ALA A 241 18.90 -5.71 -8.05
N ILE A 242 19.73 -4.91 -8.72
CA ILE A 242 20.12 -3.57 -8.25
C ILE A 242 18.89 -2.67 -8.09
N ASN A 243 18.01 -2.64 -9.10
CA ASN A 243 16.78 -1.84 -9.03
C ASN A 243 15.84 -2.29 -7.90
N ALA A 244 15.73 -3.60 -7.67
CA ALA A 244 14.91 -4.14 -6.59
C ALA A 244 15.47 -3.80 -5.20
N LEU A 245 16.80 -3.80 -5.03
CA LEU A 245 17.44 -3.37 -3.79
C LEU A 245 17.32 -1.86 -3.57
N HIS A 246 17.41 -1.05 -4.62
CA HIS A 246 17.14 0.39 -4.52
C HIS A 246 15.68 0.69 -4.13
N ASP A 247 14.71 -0.04 -4.71
CA ASP A 247 13.30 0.04 -4.31
C ASP A 247 13.13 -0.38 -2.84
N ALA A 248 13.80 -1.45 -2.40
CA ALA A 248 13.76 -1.88 -1.01
C ALA A 248 14.29 -0.80 -0.04
N ALA A 249 15.46 -0.23 -0.35
CA ALA A 249 16.07 0.84 0.43
C ALA A 249 15.15 2.08 0.51
N TYR A 250 14.43 2.38 -0.57
CA TYR A 250 13.41 3.43 -0.56
C TYR A 250 12.29 3.10 0.43
N TRP A 251 11.70 1.90 0.40
CA TRP A 251 10.65 1.53 1.35
C TRP A 251 11.12 1.55 2.81
N PHE A 252 12.36 1.13 3.08
CA PHE A 252 12.96 1.23 4.42
C PHE A 252 13.22 2.67 4.85
N LEU A 253 13.56 3.58 3.93
CA LEU A 253 13.60 5.00 4.22
C LEU A 253 12.21 5.51 4.65
N ILE A 254 11.16 5.18 3.92
CA ILE A 254 9.79 5.58 4.30
C ILE A 254 9.39 4.98 5.66
N LEU A 255 9.80 3.73 5.94
CA LEU A 255 9.57 3.07 7.22
C LEU A 255 10.10 3.87 8.41
N THR A 256 11.24 4.56 8.27
CA THR A 256 11.79 5.40 9.36
C THR A 256 10.81 6.47 9.84
N HIS A 257 9.97 7.02 8.96
CA HIS A 257 8.97 8.04 9.30
C HIS A 257 7.74 7.49 10.04
N GLU A 258 7.53 6.17 9.97
CA GLU A 258 6.41 5.46 10.62
C GLU A 258 6.88 4.71 11.89
N ALA A 259 8.16 4.33 11.97
CA ALA A 259 8.76 3.55 13.06
C ALA A 259 8.53 4.14 14.47
N GLU A 260 8.80 5.44 14.67
CA GLU A 260 8.58 6.09 15.97
C GLU A 260 7.11 6.08 16.38
N LYS A 261 6.22 6.32 15.41
CA LYS A 261 4.78 6.43 15.60
C LYS A 261 4.16 5.07 15.85
N ALA A 262 4.76 4.00 15.32
CA ALA A 262 4.33 2.62 15.52
C ALA A 262 4.72 2.08 16.91
N SER A 263 5.90 2.45 17.45
CA SER A 263 6.39 1.98 18.75
C SER A 263 6.22 0.46 18.93
N ALA A 264 6.74 -0.30 17.96
CA ALA A 264 6.45 -1.72 17.81
C ALA A 264 7.68 -2.61 18.15
N THR A 265 7.72 -3.82 17.60
CA THR A 265 8.82 -4.78 17.75
C THR A 265 10.13 -4.28 17.11
N ILE A 266 11.26 -4.90 17.49
CA ILE A 266 12.62 -4.41 17.14
C ILE A 266 12.86 -4.25 15.62
N ASP A 267 12.22 -5.10 14.81
CA ASP A 267 12.27 -5.08 13.35
C ASP A 267 11.61 -3.84 12.71
N LEU A 268 10.80 -3.11 13.48
CA LEU A 268 10.16 -1.86 13.04
C LEU A 268 10.76 -0.61 13.72
N THR A 269 11.90 -0.74 14.39
CA THR A 269 12.59 0.41 14.99
C THR A 269 13.31 1.25 13.92
N ILE A 270 13.54 2.55 14.20
CA ILE A 270 14.30 3.41 13.29
C ILE A 270 15.68 2.84 13.02
N SER A 271 16.38 2.39 14.07
CA SER A 271 17.73 1.82 13.96
C SER A 271 17.74 0.60 13.03
N CYS A 272 16.77 -0.31 13.18
CA CYS A 272 16.64 -1.44 12.28
C CYS A 272 16.36 -1.00 10.83
N ALA A 273 15.40 -0.10 10.62
CA ALA A 273 15.08 0.41 9.29
C ALA A 273 16.26 1.14 8.62
N GLN A 274 17.09 1.84 9.40
CA GLN A 274 18.32 2.49 8.92
C GLN A 274 19.42 1.48 8.55
N ILE A 275 19.53 0.36 9.26
CA ILE A 275 20.48 -0.72 8.94
C ILE A 275 20.05 -1.45 7.65
N LEU A 276 18.75 -1.58 7.41
CA LEU A 276 18.19 -2.28 6.25
C LEU A 276 18.17 -1.44 4.95
N ARG A 277 18.35 -0.12 5.05
CA ARG A 277 18.40 0.81 3.92
C ARG A 277 19.76 0.77 3.24
#